data_AF-A0A1V2LZ33-F1
#
_entry.id   AF-A0A1V2LZ33-F1
#
_cell.length_a   1.000
_cell.length_b   1.000
_cell.length_c   1.000
_cell.angle_alpha   90.00
_cell.angle_beta   90.00
_cell.angle_gamma   90.00
#
_symmetry.space_group_name_H-M   'P 1'
#
loop_
_entity.id
_entity.type
_entity.pdbx_description
1 polymer ?
#
loop_
_entity_poly.entity_id
_entity_poly.type
_entity_poly.pdbx_seq_one_letter_code
_entity_poly.pdbx_strand_id
1 'polypeptide(L)'
;MNIVGQVIFVIMLLFLVSCLRVILKIRKTIKLNKNNPNFKGIMVVNGEVSIIEDDKKDSINEVQYVTDLCCEKQIDIQDAYRVVKDGTEYYFCSWECREKFLEGEQDV
;
A
#
# COMPACT_ATOMS: atom_id res chain seq x y z
N MET A 1 8.08 -32.98 42.27
CA MET A 1 7.90 -31.93 41.25
C MET A 1 8.08 -32.58 39.89
N ASN A 2 7.10 -32.44 38.98
CA ASN A 2 7.15 -33.08 37.67
C ASN A 2 8.09 -32.30 36.76
N ILE A 3 9.17 -32.92 36.29
CA ILE A 3 10.19 -32.32 35.41
C ILE A 3 9.53 -31.68 34.17
N VAL A 4 8.53 -32.35 33.60
CA VAL A 4 7.73 -31.83 32.48
C VAL A 4 7.06 -30.50 32.83
N GLY A 5 6.50 -30.37 34.05
CA GLY A 5 5.88 -29.13 34.51
C GLY A 5 6.89 -28.00 34.69
N GLN A 6 8.11 -28.31 35.14
CA GLN A 6 9.18 -27.32 35.27
C GLN A 6 9.66 -26.81 33.90
N VAL A 7 9.79 -27.69 32.91
CA VAL A 7 10.17 -27.31 31.53
C VAL A 7 9.11 -26.42 30.89
N ILE A 8 7.82 -26.77 31.03
CA ILE A 8 6.71 -25.95 30.53
C ILE A 8 6.72 -24.56 31.18
N PHE A 9 6.93 -24.49 32.49
CA PHE A 9 6.99 -23.23 33.21
C PHE A 9 8.13 -22.31 32.73
N VAL A 10 9.31 -22.88 32.45
CA VAL A 10 10.45 -22.12 31.90
C VAL A 10 10.14 -21.59 30.50
N ILE A 11 9.55 -22.41 29.62
CA ILE A 11 9.15 -21.96 28.27
C ILE A 11 8.11 -20.83 28.36
N MET A 12 7.13 -20.97 29.26
CA MET A 12 6.11 -19.95 29.51
C MET A 12 6.73 -18.63 29.99
N LEU A 13 7.71 -18.69 30.90
CA LEU A 13 8.46 -17.51 31.34
C LEU A 13 9.24 -16.84 30.20
N LEU A 14 9.92 -17.61 29.36
CA LEU A 14 10.64 -17.07 28.20
C LEU A 14 9.70 -16.37 27.22
N PHE A 15 8.51 -16.93 27.00
CA PHE A 15 7.48 -16.32 26.17
C PHE A 15 6.98 -14.99 26.77
N LEU A 16 6.70 -14.96 28.08
CA LEU A 16 6.31 -13.73 28.78
C LEU A 16 7.38 -12.64 28.66
N VAL A 17 8.66 -12.99 28.83
CA VAL A 17 9.77 -12.04 28.69
C VAL A 17 9.85 -11.47 27.26
N SER A 18 9.64 -12.32 26.25
CA SER A 18 9.58 -11.88 24.84
C SER A 18 8.41 -10.92 24.61
N CYS A 19 7.21 -11.26 25.07
CA CYS A 19 6.04 -10.40 24.98
C CYS A 19 6.25 -9.05 25.70
N LEU A 20 6.84 -9.05 26.89
CA LEU A 20 7.16 -7.84 27.64
C LEU A 20 8.11 -6.92 26.86
N ARG A 21 9.15 -7.48 26.20
CA ARG A 21 10.06 -6.69 25.35
C ARG A 21 9.33 -6.00 24.20
N VAL A 22 8.41 -6.71 23.54
CA VAL A 22 7.60 -6.16 22.44
C VAL A 22 6.70 -5.04 22.94
N ILE A 23 5.97 -5.26 24.05
CA ILE A 23 5.07 -4.27 24.66
C ILE A 23 5.84 -3.00 25.04
N LEU A 24 7.03 -3.12 25.62
CA LEU A 24 7.86 -1.96 25.97
C LEU A 24 8.33 -1.19 24.73
N LYS A 25 8.71 -1.88 23.65
CA LYS A 25 9.08 -1.24 22.38
C LYS A 25 7.91 -0.46 21.79
N ILE A 26 6.71 -1.05 21.79
CA ILE A 26 5.47 -0.39 21.34
C ILE A 26 5.18 0.86 22.18
N ARG A 27 5.21 0.74 23.52
CA ARG A 27 5.00 1.89 24.42
C ARG A 27 5.98 3.04 24.16
N LYS A 28 7.24 2.72 23.87
CA LYS A 28 8.26 3.72 23.54
C LYS A 28 7.92 4.43 22.22
N THR A 29 7.53 3.69 21.18
CA THR A 29 7.12 4.24 19.89
C THR A 29 5.88 5.13 20.00
N ILE A 30 4.86 4.73 20.77
CA ILE A 30 3.66 5.56 21.02
C ILE A 30 4.04 6.88 21.70
N LYS A 31 4.93 6.84 22.70
CA LYS A 31 5.34 8.04 23.44
C LYS A 31 6.13 9.02 22.55
N LEU A 32 6.99 8.50 21.67
CA LEU A 32 7.78 9.32 20.74
C LEU A 32 6.91 10.08 19.72
N ASN A 33 5.83 9.46 19.25
CA ASN A 33 4.93 10.06 18.26
C ASN A 33 3.69 10.75 18.84
N LYS A 34 3.65 10.99 20.16
CA LYS A 34 2.50 11.61 20.84
C LYS A 34 2.19 13.04 20.35
N ASN A 35 3.18 13.73 19.81
CA ASN A 35 3.04 15.10 19.31
C ASN A 35 2.81 15.17 17.79
N ASN A 36 2.70 14.01 17.10
CA ASN A 36 2.51 13.97 15.66
C ASN A 36 1.01 14.01 15.35
N PRO A 37 0.48 15.08 14.75
CA PRO A 37 -0.95 15.21 14.46
C PRO A 37 -1.47 14.20 13.42
N ASN A 38 -0.58 13.55 12.66
CA ASN A 38 -0.92 12.58 11.62
C ASN A 38 -0.77 11.11 12.08
N PHE A 39 -0.48 10.86 13.35
CA PHE A 39 -0.32 9.50 13.88
C PHE A 39 -1.67 8.77 13.98
N LYS A 40 -1.91 7.78 13.10
CA LYS A 40 -3.16 6.99 13.08
C LYS A 40 -3.02 5.66 13.82
N GLY A 41 -1.82 5.09 13.85
CA GLY A 41 -1.57 3.82 14.52
C GLY A 41 -0.19 3.24 14.27
N ILE A 42 0.02 2.04 14.82
CA ILE A 42 1.26 1.28 14.69
C ILE A 42 0.91 -0.05 14.02
N MET A 43 1.62 -0.40 12.95
CA MET A 43 1.53 -1.70 12.31
C MET A 43 2.81 -2.47 12.55
N VAL A 44 2.69 -3.79 12.76
CA VAL A 44 3.85 -4.68 12.92
C VAL A 44 3.90 -5.58 11.69
N VAL A 45 4.83 -5.31 10.76
CA VAL A 45 5.06 -6.12 9.56
C VAL A 45 6.40 -6.84 9.74
N ASN A 46 6.41 -8.17 9.65
CA ASN A 46 7.63 -9.00 9.77
C ASN A 46 8.52 -8.71 11.00
N GLY A 47 7.91 -8.28 12.12
CA GLY A 47 8.62 -8.01 13.38
C GLY A 47 9.17 -6.58 13.51
N GLU A 48 9.00 -5.74 12.49
CA GLU A 48 9.33 -4.32 12.55
C GLU A 48 8.10 -3.47 12.84
N VAL A 49 8.29 -2.42 13.63
CA VAL A 49 7.22 -1.54 14.12
C VAL A 49 7.19 -0.32 13.19
N SER A 50 6.25 -0.29 12.25
CA SER A 50 6.03 0.86 11.36
C SER A 50 4.90 1.76 11.89
N ILE A 51 5.06 3.07 11.68
CA ILE A 51 4.08 4.09 12.06
C ILE A 51 3.22 4.39 10.84
N ILE A 52 1.90 4.36 11.00
CA ILE A 52 0.97 4.78 9.95
C ILE A 52 0.68 6.27 10.16
N GLU A 53 1.17 7.10 9.24
CA GLU A 53 0.88 8.53 9.18
C GLU A 53 -0.20 8.80 8.12
N ASP A 54 -1.18 9.65 8.42
CA ASP A 54 -2.37 9.90 7.58
C ASP A 54 -2.10 10.77 6.33
N ASP A 55 -0.84 11.05 6.00
CA ASP A 55 -0.49 11.81 4.82
C ASP A 55 -0.30 10.89 3.61
N LYS A 56 -1.40 10.72 2.87
CA LYS A 56 -1.51 10.10 1.54
C LYS A 56 -1.15 8.61 1.47
N LYS A 57 -2.22 7.80 1.49
CA LYS A 57 -2.54 6.80 0.45
C LYS A 57 -1.33 6.11 -0.22
N ASP A 58 -0.47 5.46 0.55
CA ASP A 58 0.29 4.30 0.05
C ASP A 58 -0.65 3.09 0.03
N SER A 59 -1.71 3.21 -0.78
CA SER A 59 -2.12 2.04 -1.53
C SER A 59 -0.94 1.75 -2.45
N ILE A 60 -0.23 0.65 -2.20
CA ILE A 60 0.49 -0.06 -3.25
C ILE A 60 -0.59 -0.54 -4.24
N ASN A 61 -1.22 0.38 -4.95
CA ASN A 61 -1.80 0.10 -6.24
C ASN A 61 -0.56 0.00 -7.12
N GLU A 62 -0.32 -1.15 -7.72
CA GLU A 62 0.51 -1.19 -8.93
C GLU A 62 -0.02 -0.11 -9.86
N VAL A 63 0.71 1.00 -9.97
CA VAL A 63 0.38 2.07 -10.89
C VAL A 63 0.67 1.49 -12.26
N GLN A 64 -0.37 0.97 -12.90
CA GLN A 64 -0.27 0.45 -14.26
C GLN A 64 -0.33 1.64 -15.20
N TYR A 65 0.74 1.82 -15.96
CA TYR A 65 0.84 2.85 -16.97
C TYR A 65 0.44 2.29 -18.34
N VAL A 66 -0.35 3.07 -19.07
CA VAL A 66 -0.74 2.81 -20.46
C VAL A 66 -0.25 3.94 -21.35
N THR A 67 0.08 3.58 -22.59
CA THR A 67 0.54 4.55 -23.60
C THR A 67 -0.65 5.03 -24.42
N ASP A 68 -0.81 6.35 -24.52
CA ASP A 68 -1.77 6.98 -25.44
C ASP A 68 -1.38 6.72 -26.89
N LEU A 69 -2.32 6.25 -27.71
CA LEU A 69 -2.09 6.08 -29.16
C LEU A 69 -2.04 7.40 -29.94
N CYS A 70 -2.61 8.48 -29.41
CA CYS A 70 -2.65 9.79 -30.07
C CYS A 70 -1.39 10.63 -29.86
N CYS A 71 -0.79 10.56 -28.68
CA CYS A 71 0.34 11.42 -28.30
C CYS A 71 1.53 10.68 -27.71
N GLU A 72 1.48 9.34 -27.67
CA GLU A 72 2.53 8.45 -27.14
C GLU A 72 2.91 8.73 -25.68
N LYS A 73 2.05 9.42 -24.94
CA LYS A 73 2.29 9.76 -23.54
C LYS A 73 1.92 8.59 -22.65
N GLN A 74 2.77 8.31 -21.65
CA GLN A 74 2.43 7.38 -20.57
C GLN A 74 1.46 8.04 -19.58
N ILE A 75 0.38 7.33 -19.26
CA ILE A 75 -0.69 7.78 -18.38
C ILE A 75 -0.98 6.67 -17.38
N ASP A 76 -1.30 7.03 -16.15
CA ASP A 76 -1.87 6.08 -15.19
C ASP A 76 -3.26 5.62 -15.67
N ILE A 77 -3.50 4.31 -15.72
CA ILE A 77 -4.81 3.74 -16.08
C ILE A 77 -5.95 4.35 -15.27
N GLN A 78 -5.71 4.72 -13.99
CA GLN A 78 -6.74 5.29 -13.12
C GLN A 78 -7.18 6.69 -13.56
N ASP A 79 -6.28 7.45 -14.18
CA ASP A 79 -6.51 8.83 -14.62
C ASP A 79 -6.76 8.94 -16.14
N ALA A 80 -6.68 7.83 -16.87
CA ALA A 80 -6.83 7.80 -18.32
C ALA A 80 -8.30 7.78 -18.78
N TYR A 81 -8.56 8.47 -19.90
CA TYR A 81 -9.85 8.41 -20.59
C TYR A 81 -9.94 7.11 -21.38
N ARG A 82 -10.99 6.32 -21.16
CA ARG A 82 -11.17 5.02 -21.83
C ARG A 82 -12.26 5.02 -22.90
N VAL A 83 -12.04 4.25 -23.96
CA VAL A 83 -13.03 3.93 -25.00
C VAL A 83 -12.97 2.44 -25.31
N VAL A 84 -14.13 1.83 -25.52
CA VAL A 84 -14.23 0.45 -26.01
C VAL A 84 -14.62 0.49 -27.49
N LYS A 85 -13.77 -0.04 -28.36
CA LYS A 85 -14.02 -0.16 -29.80
C LYS A 85 -13.66 -1.58 -30.24
N ASP A 86 -14.57 -2.26 -30.93
CA ASP A 86 -14.39 -3.65 -31.38
C ASP A 86 -13.99 -4.64 -30.27
N GLY A 87 -14.48 -4.41 -29.06
CA GLY A 87 -14.17 -5.23 -27.87
C GLY A 87 -12.79 -4.98 -27.26
N THR A 88 -12.01 -4.03 -27.79
CA THR A 88 -10.71 -3.62 -27.25
C THR A 88 -10.85 -2.30 -26.50
N GLU A 89 -10.23 -2.22 -25.32
CA GLU A 89 -10.15 -0.99 -24.53
C GLU A 89 -8.93 -0.15 -24.94
N TYR A 90 -9.17 1.12 -25.22
CA TYR A 90 -8.16 2.10 -25.57
C TYR A 90 -8.14 3.22 -24.53
N TYR A 91 -6.94 3.71 -24.22
CA TYR A 91 -6.69 4.66 -23.14
C TYR A 91 -6.03 5.94 -23.69
N PHE A 92 -6.50 7.11 -23.25
CA PHE A 92 -6.11 8.42 -23.76
C PHE A 92 -5.81 9.41 -22.64
N CYS A 93 -4.85 10.32 -22.87
CA CYS A 93 -4.39 11.28 -21.86
C CYS A 93 -5.37 12.44 -21.68
N SER A 94 -6.19 12.70 -22.68
CA SER A 94 -7.13 13.81 -22.71
C SER A 94 -8.37 13.45 -23.50
N TRP A 95 -9.44 14.22 -23.26
CA TRP A 95 -10.69 14.13 -24.02
C TRP A 95 -10.47 14.34 -25.52
N GLU A 96 -9.58 15.26 -25.90
CA GLU A 96 -9.28 15.57 -27.29
C GLU A 96 -8.63 14.38 -28.03
N CYS A 97 -7.69 13.69 -27.39
CA CYS A 97 -7.03 12.50 -27.97
C CYS A 97 -8.05 11.36 -28.19
N ARG A 98 -9.00 11.24 -27.28
CA ARG A 98 -10.13 10.31 -27.41
C ARG A 98 -11.02 10.66 -28.59
N GLU A 99 -11.38 11.94 -28.77
CA GLU A 99 -12.24 12.37 -29.88
C GLU A 99 -11.58 12.13 -31.24
N LYS A 100 -10.30 12.48 -31.38
CA LYS A 100 -9.53 12.20 -32.60
C LYS A 100 -9.52 10.72 -32.98
N PHE A 101 -9.41 9.83 -31.99
CA PHE A 101 -9.49 8.38 -32.19
C PHE A 101 -10.89 7.92 -32.61
N LEU A 102 -11.95 8.56 -32.12
CA LEU A 102 -13.34 8.25 -32.48
C LEU A 102 -13.70 8.76 -33.88
N GLU A 103 -13.15 9.90 -34.28
CA GLU A 103 -13.35 10.52 -35.60
C GLU A 103 -12.58 9.79 -36.72
N GLY A 104 -11.71 8.84 -36.37
CA GLY A 104 -10.99 8.01 -37.33
C GLY A 104 -9.77 8.71 -37.93
N GLU A 105 -9.24 9.74 -37.28
CA GLU A 105 -8.09 10.53 -37.76
C GLU A 105 -6.73 9.84 -37.51
N GLN A 106 -6.73 8.66 -36.88
CA GLN A 106 -5.57 7.80 -36.73
C GLN A 106 -5.83 6.44 -37.38
N ASP A 107 -5.31 6.28 -38.59
CA ASP A 107 -5.12 4.99 -39.23
C ASP A 107 -4.09 4.18 -38.45
N VAL A 108 -4.53 3.07 -37.84
CA VAL A 108 -3.66 1.98 -37.40
C VAL A 108 -3.58 0.96 -38.52
#